data_AF-A0A3A2Z1I5-F1
#
_entry.id   AF-A0A3A2Z1I5-F1
#
_cell.length_a   1.000
_cell.length_b   1.000
_cell.length_c   1.000
_cell.angle_alpha   90.00
_cell.angle_beta   90.00
_cell.angle_gamma   90.00
#
_symmetry.space_group_name_H-M   'P 1'
#
loop_
_entity.id
_entity.type
_entity.pdbx_description
1 polymer ?
#
loop_
_entity_poly.entity_id
_entity_poly.type
_entity_poly.pdbx_seq_one_letter_code
_entity_poly.pdbx_strand_id
1 'polypeptide(L)'
;ATNTSNNEPNNPTTDFVESVQKLSHLSTLLESAQYAQFWATFNSDDLYADLVADAAGFEELVRIRIAVEVGKAFREIGADVLEKWLDLRGREAVEKFVGDVCGWEVEKGRGVVRIPRNKENEARSEVKSERV
;
A
#
# COMPACT_ATOMS: atom_id res chain seq x y z
N ALA A 1 7.91 48.42 21.09
CA ALA A 1 6.74 48.29 20.20
C ALA A 1 6.35 46.82 20.19
N THR A 2 5.14 46.49 20.65
CA THR A 2 4.59 45.13 20.73
C THR A 2 3.41 44.99 19.78
N ASN A 3 3.20 43.74 19.33
CA ASN A 3 2.07 43.18 18.55
C ASN A 3 2.08 43.50 17.03
N THR A 4 1.74 42.57 16.13
CA THR A 4 0.76 41.47 16.23
C THR A 4 1.13 40.34 15.27
N SER A 5 1.25 39.10 15.76
CA SER A 5 1.18 37.91 14.90
C SER A 5 -0.28 37.70 14.50
N ASN A 6 -0.59 37.87 13.22
CA ASN A 6 -1.92 37.62 12.66
C ASN A 6 -2.26 36.13 12.80
N ASN A 7 -3.16 35.82 13.72
CA ASN A 7 -3.83 34.53 13.79
C ASN A 7 -5.12 34.66 12.96
N GLU A 8 -5.06 34.28 11.68
CA GLU A 8 -6.28 34.18 10.85
C GLU A 8 -7.14 33.01 11.35
N PRO A 9 -8.48 33.14 11.39
CA PRO A 9 -9.36 32.07 11.81
C PRO A 9 -9.35 30.94 10.77
N ASN A 10 -9.11 29.69 11.20
CA ASN A 10 -9.32 28.49 10.38
C ASN A 10 -10.69 28.57 9.71
N ASN A 11 -10.70 28.62 8.38
CA ASN A 11 -11.93 28.61 7.60
C ASN A 11 -12.36 27.14 7.42
N PRO A 12 -13.49 26.69 8.00
CA PRO A 12 -13.89 25.29 7.98
C PRO A 12 -14.09 24.72 6.56
N THR A 13 -14.34 25.58 5.56
CA THR A 13 -14.40 25.16 4.16
C THR A 13 -13.02 24.78 3.61
N THR A 14 -11.97 25.48 4.03
CA THR A 14 -10.59 25.18 3.61
C THR A 14 -10.13 23.84 4.17
N ASP A 15 -10.40 23.59 5.46
CA ASP A 15 -10.01 22.35 6.15
C ASP A 15 -10.70 21.12 5.54
N PHE A 16 -11.98 21.24 5.19
CA PHE A 16 -12.73 20.18 4.49
C PHE A 16 -12.14 19.91 3.09
N VAL A 17 -11.86 20.96 2.31
CA VAL A 17 -11.27 20.82 0.98
C VAL A 17 -9.90 20.15 1.04
N GLU A 18 -9.06 20.54 2.00
CA GLU A 18 -7.76 19.92 2.24
C GLU A 18 -7.90 18.42 2.58
N SER A 19 -8.83 18.08 3.47
CA SER A 19 -9.11 16.69 3.86
C SER A 19 -9.47 15.82 2.65
N VAL A 20 -10.37 16.30 1.79
CA VAL A 20 -10.77 15.60 0.56
C VAL A 20 -9.60 15.44 -0.40
N GLN A 21 -8.78 16.48 -0.58
CA GLN A 21 -7.60 16.43 -1.45
C GLN A 21 -6.56 15.42 -0.94
N LYS A 22 -6.30 15.39 0.37
CA LYS A 22 -5.39 14.44 1.01
C LYS A 22 -5.85 13.00 0.82
N LEU A 23 -7.13 12.71 1.08
CA LEU A 23 -7.71 11.38 0.85
C LEU A 23 -7.68 10.97 -0.63
N SER A 24 -8.02 11.89 -1.53
CA SER A 24 -7.98 11.63 -2.98
C SER A 24 -6.56 11.33 -3.47
N HIS A 25 -5.57 12.03 -2.93
CA HIS A 25 -4.16 11.76 -3.24
C HIS A 25 -3.73 10.37 -2.77
N LEU A 26 -4.08 9.98 -1.54
CA LEU A 26 -3.82 8.63 -1.04
C LEU A 26 -4.50 7.55 -1.90
N SER A 27 -5.75 7.75 -2.30
CA SER A 27 -6.47 6.82 -3.21
C SER A 27 -5.72 6.64 -4.51
N THR A 28 -5.26 7.75 -5.11
CA THR A 28 -4.49 7.73 -6.36
C THR A 28 -3.20 6.91 -6.23
N LEU A 29 -2.49 7.02 -5.10
CA LEU A 29 -1.26 6.25 -4.85
C LEU A 29 -1.55 4.74 -4.75
N LEU A 30 -2.66 4.34 -4.12
CA LEU A 30 -3.07 2.94 -4.05
C LEU A 30 -3.49 2.39 -5.43
N GLU A 31 -4.29 3.15 -6.18
CA GLU A 31 -4.75 2.76 -7.53
C GLU A 31 -3.61 2.64 -8.53
N SER A 32 -2.56 3.46 -8.39
CA SER A 32 -1.37 3.42 -9.24
C SER A 32 -0.28 2.47 -8.74
N ALA A 33 -0.57 1.65 -7.72
CA ALA A 33 0.36 0.72 -7.09
C ALA A 33 1.67 1.36 -6.55
N GLN A 34 1.63 2.65 -6.22
CA GLN A 34 2.75 3.40 -5.61
C GLN A 34 2.79 3.21 -4.09
N TYR A 35 2.82 1.95 -3.64
CA TYR A 35 2.59 1.59 -2.23
C TYR A 35 3.62 2.18 -1.26
N ALA A 36 4.90 2.16 -1.60
CA ALA A 36 5.93 2.77 -0.76
C ALA A 36 5.72 4.28 -0.60
N GLN A 37 5.26 4.97 -1.66
CA GLN A 37 4.94 6.39 -1.59
C GLN A 37 3.66 6.63 -0.80
N PHE A 38 2.65 5.75 -0.92
CA PHE A 38 1.44 5.81 -0.10
C PHE A 38 1.80 5.84 1.39
N TRP A 39 2.62 4.91 1.88
CA TRP A 39 3.01 4.85 3.28
C TRP A 39 3.89 6.03 3.69
N ALA A 40 4.82 6.46 2.83
CA ALA A 40 5.62 7.65 3.09
C ALA A 40 4.75 8.92 3.24
N THR A 41 3.75 9.08 2.37
CA THR A 41 2.79 10.19 2.44
C THR A 41 1.90 10.08 3.67
N PHE A 42 1.32 8.91 3.94
CA PHE A 42 0.46 8.66 5.09
C PHE A 42 1.17 8.93 6.42
N ASN A 43 2.45 8.52 6.53
CA ASN A 43 3.27 8.70 7.73
C ASN A 43 3.96 10.09 7.80
N SER A 44 3.76 10.97 6.81
CA SER A 44 4.47 12.26 6.74
C SER A 44 3.85 13.35 7.61
N ASP A 45 2.56 13.22 7.94
CA ASP A 45 1.78 14.27 8.59
C ASP A 45 0.63 13.63 9.40
N ASP A 46 0.51 14.01 10.67
CA ASP A 46 -0.49 13.48 11.62
C ASP A 46 -1.94 13.69 11.13
N LEU A 47 -2.19 14.70 10.29
CA LEU A 47 -3.51 14.93 9.71
C LEU A 47 -4.00 13.72 8.90
N TYR A 48 -3.10 12.94 8.27
CA TYR A 48 -3.52 11.72 7.57
C TYR A 48 -4.02 10.63 8.52
N ALA A 49 -3.41 10.50 9.70
CA ALA A 49 -3.86 9.56 10.73
C ALA A 49 -5.22 9.98 11.29
N ASP A 50 -5.44 11.28 11.51
CA ASP A 50 -6.71 11.83 11.97
C ASP A 50 -7.85 11.54 10.98
N LEU A 51 -7.59 11.65 9.67
CA LEU A 51 -8.58 11.39 8.61
C LEU A 51 -9.07 9.93 8.58
N VAL A 52 -8.30 8.99 9.13
CA VAL A 52 -8.65 7.55 9.13
C VAL A 52 -8.92 6.99 10.53
N ALA A 53 -8.90 7.83 11.57
CA ALA A 53 -9.02 7.38 12.97
C ALA A 53 -10.33 6.61 13.24
N ASP A 54 -11.42 6.97 12.57
CA ASP A 54 -12.72 6.30 12.68
C ASP A 54 -12.83 5.04 11.78
N ALA A 55 -11.82 4.76 10.95
CA ALA A 55 -11.77 3.58 10.09
C ALA A 55 -11.00 2.43 10.77
N ALA A 56 -11.71 1.67 11.60
CA ALA A 56 -11.13 0.54 12.34
C ALA A 56 -10.37 -0.44 11.41
N GLY A 57 -9.09 -0.66 11.72
CA GLY A 57 -8.24 -1.58 10.96
C GLY A 57 -7.81 -1.06 9.57
N PHE A 58 -7.91 0.25 9.31
CA PHE A 58 -7.57 0.85 8.02
C PHE A 58 -6.24 0.35 7.45
N GLU A 59 -5.14 0.47 8.19
CA GLU A 59 -3.82 0.06 7.68
C GLU A 59 -3.75 -1.44 7.38
N GLU A 60 -4.37 -2.28 8.20
CA GLU A 60 -4.41 -3.73 7.99
C GLU A 60 -5.17 -4.07 6.72
N LEU A 61 -6.31 -3.42 6.49
CA LEU A 61 -7.10 -3.60 5.26
C LEU A 61 -6.32 -3.13 4.03
N VAL A 62 -5.54 -2.05 4.14
CA VAL A 62 -4.65 -1.60 3.06
C VAL A 62 -3.57 -2.65 2.78
N ARG A 63 -2.88 -3.17 3.81
CA ARG A 63 -1.87 -4.23 3.64
C ARG A 63 -2.44 -5.48 2.99
N ILE A 64 -3.62 -5.93 3.43
CA ILE A 64 -4.34 -7.06 2.82
C ILE A 64 -4.67 -6.76 1.36
N ARG A 65 -5.16 -5.55 1.05
CA ARG A 65 -5.50 -5.18 -0.33
C ARG A 65 -4.27 -5.17 -1.24
N ILE A 66 -3.15 -4.64 -0.77
CA ILE A 66 -1.86 -4.67 -1.47
C ILE A 66 -1.46 -6.12 -1.74
N ALA A 67 -1.52 -6.99 -0.74
CA ALA A 67 -1.20 -8.41 -0.89
C ALA A 67 -2.10 -9.11 -1.92
N VAL A 68 -3.39 -8.78 -1.96
CA VAL A 68 -4.32 -9.31 -2.97
C VAL A 68 -3.90 -8.89 -4.38
N GLU A 69 -3.53 -7.62 -4.61
CA GLU A 69 -3.08 -7.19 -5.94
C GLU A 69 -1.73 -7.82 -6.32
N VAL A 70 -0.81 -7.94 -5.37
CA VAL A 70 0.47 -8.67 -5.58
C VAL A 70 0.21 -10.14 -5.93
N GLY A 71 -0.73 -10.79 -5.25
CA GLY A 71 -1.10 -12.18 -5.50
C GLY A 71 -1.64 -12.44 -6.91
N LYS A 72 -2.22 -11.43 -7.55
CA LYS A 72 -2.70 -11.49 -8.95
C LYS A 72 -1.59 -11.25 -9.97
N ALA A 73 -0.58 -10.45 -9.62
CA ALA A 73 0.44 -9.99 -10.57
C ALA A 73 1.75 -10.77 -10.51
N PHE A 74 2.06 -11.42 -9.40
CA PHE A 74 3.38 -12.02 -9.15
C PHE A 74 3.28 -13.52 -8.84
N ARG A 75 4.39 -14.23 -9.10
CA ARG A 75 4.65 -15.61 -8.66
C ARG A 75 5.81 -15.70 -7.68
N GLU A 76 6.77 -14.80 -7.84
CA GLU A 76 7.91 -14.63 -6.96
C GLU A 76 8.13 -13.13 -6.80
N ILE A 77 8.40 -12.69 -5.58
CA ILE A 77 8.69 -11.28 -5.25
C ILE A 77 9.72 -11.21 -4.13
N GLY A 78 10.61 -10.21 -4.18
CA GLY A 78 11.59 -9.98 -3.12
C GLY A 78 10.90 -9.60 -1.81
N ALA A 79 11.34 -10.21 -0.71
CA ALA A 79 10.83 -9.89 0.63
C ALA A 79 11.12 -8.42 1.01
N ASP A 80 12.21 -7.85 0.51
CA ASP A 80 12.58 -6.43 0.69
C ASP A 80 11.65 -5.46 -0.06
N VAL A 81 11.10 -5.89 -1.20
CA VAL A 81 10.09 -5.13 -1.93
C VAL A 81 8.77 -5.16 -1.16
N LEU A 82 8.35 -6.33 -0.70
CA LEU A 82 7.16 -6.49 0.13
C LEU A 82 7.28 -5.72 1.46
N GLU A 83 8.46 -5.70 2.08
CA GLU A 83 8.72 -4.92 3.29
C GLU A 83 8.33 -3.45 3.11
N LYS A 84 8.77 -2.86 1.99
CA LYS A 84 8.46 -1.46 1.65
C LYS A 84 7.00 -1.24 1.25
N TRP A 85 6.41 -2.20 0.53
CA TRP A 85 5.04 -2.07 0.04
C TRP A 85 4.00 -2.28 1.14
N LEU A 86 4.32 -3.07 2.17
CA LEU A 86 3.45 -3.32 3.31
C LEU A 86 3.76 -2.41 4.50
N ASP A 87 4.82 -1.60 4.42
CA ASP A 87 5.35 -0.78 5.52
C ASP A 87 5.51 -1.59 6.82
N LEU A 88 6.08 -2.79 6.67
CA LEU A 88 6.39 -3.66 7.79
C LEU A 88 7.87 -3.51 8.12
N ARG A 89 8.20 -3.39 9.40
CA ARG A 89 9.59 -3.23 9.82
C ARG A 89 10.25 -4.59 10.05
N GLY A 90 11.23 -4.90 9.22
CA GLY A 90 12.06 -6.08 9.38
C GLY A 90 11.48 -7.33 8.76
N ARG A 91 12.41 -8.24 8.40
CA ARG A 91 12.10 -9.46 7.65
C ARG A 91 11.09 -10.37 8.35
N GLU A 92 11.19 -10.53 9.67
CA GLU A 92 10.29 -11.40 10.43
C GLU A 92 8.82 -10.96 10.32
N ALA A 93 8.55 -9.65 10.35
CA ALA A 93 7.19 -9.13 10.21
C ALA A 93 6.60 -9.44 8.83
N VAL A 94 7.42 -9.32 7.78
CA VAL A 94 7.02 -9.68 6.41
C VAL A 94 6.78 -11.18 6.30
N GLU A 95 7.68 -12.01 6.80
CA GLU A 95 7.54 -13.47 6.75
C GLU A 95 6.29 -13.94 7.47
N LYS A 96 6.00 -13.35 8.64
CA LYS A 96 4.78 -13.63 9.41
C LYS A 96 3.52 -13.23 8.65
N PHE A 97 3.48 -12.01 8.11
CA PHE A 97 2.31 -11.53 7.36
C PHE A 97 2.07 -12.40 6.12
N VAL A 98 3.11 -12.68 5.35
CA VAL A 98 3.06 -13.51 4.13
C VAL A 98 2.61 -14.94 4.44
N GLY A 99 3.11 -15.54 5.52
CA GLY A 99 2.73 -16.89 5.93
C GLY A 99 1.32 -16.97 6.52
N ASP A 100 1.05 -16.16 7.53
CA ASP A 100 -0.18 -16.24 8.34
C ASP A 100 -1.39 -15.64 7.62
N VAL A 101 -1.21 -14.53 6.88
CA VAL A 101 -2.31 -13.78 6.24
C VAL A 101 -2.47 -14.18 4.79
N CYS A 102 -1.37 -14.29 4.04
CA CYS A 102 -1.44 -14.56 2.60
C CYS A 102 -1.42 -16.06 2.25
N GLY A 103 -0.95 -16.92 3.16
CA GLY A 103 -0.75 -18.35 2.87
C GLY A 103 0.34 -18.59 1.81
N TRP A 104 1.32 -17.69 1.73
CA TRP A 104 2.42 -17.76 0.77
C TRP A 104 3.66 -18.38 1.41
N GLU A 105 4.60 -18.84 0.59
CA GLU A 105 5.81 -19.50 1.07
C GLU A 105 7.02 -18.57 1.01
N VAL A 106 7.84 -18.55 2.06
CA VAL A 106 9.11 -17.80 2.06
C VAL A 106 10.26 -18.75 1.76
N GLU A 107 11.03 -18.48 0.70
CA GLU A 107 12.26 -19.22 0.42
C GLU A 107 13.36 -18.82 1.42
N LYS A 108 13.55 -19.67 2.43
CA LYS A 108 14.58 -19.51 3.46
C LYS A 108 15.96 -19.32 2.82
N GLY A 109 16.62 -18.22 3.18
CA GLY A 109 17.98 -17.90 2.74
C GLY A 109 18.11 -17.18 1.40
N ARG A 110 17.01 -17.00 0.62
CA ARG A 110 17.04 -16.25 -0.65
C ARG A 110 16.35 -14.88 -0.58
N GLY A 111 15.54 -14.64 0.46
CA GLY A 111 14.79 -13.39 0.59
C GLY A 111 13.72 -13.24 -0.50
N VAL A 112 13.19 -14.36 -0.99
CA VAL A 112 12.16 -14.40 -2.04
C VAL A 112 10.91 -15.04 -1.45
N VAL A 113 9.75 -14.46 -1.78
CA VAL A 113 8.43 -14.96 -1.42
C VAL A 113 7.79 -15.58 -2.65
N ARG A 114 7.30 -16.82 -2.51
CA ARG A 114 6.56 -17.58 -3.51
C ARG A 114 5.06 -17.42 -3.33
N ILE A 115 4.43 -17.04 -4.43
CA ILE A 115 2.99 -16.80 -4.52
C ILE A 115 2.36 -17.96 -5.29
N PRO A 116 1.33 -18.63 -4.74
CA PRO A 116 0.63 -19.71 -5.41
C PRO A 116 0.05 -19.29 -6.77
N ARG A 117 0.08 -20.21 -7.73
CA ARG A 117 -0.47 -19.96 -9.06
C ARG A 117 -1.99 -19.88 -9.03
N ASN A 118 -2.56 -18.93 -9.77
CA ASN A 118 -3.99 -18.72 -9.94
C ASN A 118 -4.31 -18.19 -11.35
N LYS A 119 -5.59 -18.10 -11.71
CA LYS A 119 -6.05 -17.68 -13.05
C LYS A 119 -5.57 -16.29 -13.49
N GLU A 120 -5.23 -15.42 -12.53
CA GLU A 120 -4.80 -14.04 -12.75
C GLU A 120 -3.28 -13.97 -12.96
N ASN A 121 -2.49 -14.72 -12.16
CA ASN A 121 -1.02 -14.76 -12.26
C ASN A 121 -0.49 -15.90 -13.15
N GLU A 122 -1.40 -16.63 -13.82
CA GLU A 122 -1.07 -17.64 -14.83
C GLU A 122 -0.59 -16.98 -16.13
N ALA A 123 0.45 -17.56 -16.72
CA ALA A 123 1.11 -17.01 -17.88
C ALA A 123 0.33 -17.52 -19.06
N ARG A 124 -0.50 -16.66 -19.63
CA ARG A 124 -1.28 -16.98 -20.81
C ARG A 124 -0.37 -16.89 -22.03
N SER A 125 0.05 -18.04 -22.55
CA SER A 125 0.70 -18.09 -23.85
C SER A 125 -0.37 -17.93 -24.93
N GLU A 126 -0.50 -16.74 -25.50
CA GLU A 126 -1.27 -16.58 -26.74
C GLU A 126 -0.49 -17.21 -27.90
N VAL A 127 -0.91 -18.38 -28.36
CA VAL A 127 -0.40 -18.96 -29.61
C VAL A 127 -1.08 -18.22 -30.77
N LYS A 128 -0.41 -17.19 -31.31
CA LYS A 128 -0.83 -16.58 -32.57
C LYS A 128 -0.43 -17.50 -33.72
N SER A 129 -1.34 -18.41 -34.10
CA SER A 129 -1.22 -19.15 -35.36
C SER A 129 -1.68 -18.23 -36.49
N GLU A 130 -0.74 -17.73 -37.29
CA GLU A 130 -1.05 -17.14 -38.58
C GLU A 130 -1.45 -18.27 -39.54
N ARG A 131 -2.67 -18.21 -40.08
CA ARG A 131 -3.06 -19.07 -41.21
C ARG A 131 -2.54 -18.39 -42.47
N VAL A 132 -1.48 -18.96 -43.04
CA VAL A 132 -1.04 -18.68 -44.42
C VAL A 132 -1.92 -19.44 -45.39
#